data_AF-A0A9X3XI74-F1
#
_entry.id   AF-A0A9X3XI74-F1
#
_cell.length_a   1.000
_cell.length_b   1.000
_cell.length_c   1.000
_cell.angle_alpha   90.00
_cell.angle_beta   90.00
_cell.angle_gamma   90.00
#
_symmetry.space_group_name_H-M   'P 1'
#
loop_
_entity.id
_entity.type
_entity.pdbx_description
1 polymer ?
#
loop_
_entity_poly.entity_id
_entity_poly.type
_entity_poly.pdbx_seq_one_letter_code
_entity_poly.pdbx_strand_id
1 'polypeptide(L)'
;MSDEDDFEDEEYSDEDGGDEEPSPHEVSFDEETEGVLVAGKRFSASGMTRKQLGEFAKHVEAVAAKSGHAVTIVASGDLTDTGPAPDDTVYTEVHIGLEGGRGGTDGPETISRDVALHVLEKAKAVPDEVWAAIGEKLEGREREAWDEASVSMYFTCVGPLTAATLAFGVLGTEDGEGPGKYMRGVNMEQEAHEEGVWGLKVTYVQYESPESEEVDLGDAAHDERVRELGVEHARYFIIARYD
;
A
#
# COMPACT_ATOMS: atom_id res chain seq x y z
N MET A 1 35.66 -63.38 5.51
CA MET A 1 36.00 -62.78 4.21
C MET A 1 34.69 -62.64 3.49
N SER A 2 33.95 -61.56 3.61
CA SER A 2 34.26 -60.14 3.90
C SER A 2 33.10 -59.59 4.76
N ASP A 3 33.38 -58.97 5.91
CA ASP A 3 33.59 -57.52 6.10
C ASP A 3 32.26 -56.79 5.84
N GLU A 4 31.54 -56.48 6.93
CA GLU A 4 31.55 -55.17 7.58
C GLU A 4 30.74 -54.16 6.75
N ASP A 5 29.54 -53.85 7.24
CA ASP A 5 28.97 -52.51 7.12
C ASP A 5 28.02 -52.34 8.32
N ASP A 6 28.62 -51.77 9.38
CA ASP A 6 27.97 -51.05 10.46
C ASP A 6 27.04 -50.00 9.85
N PHE A 7 25.74 -50.17 10.03
CA PHE A 7 24.80 -49.06 9.96
C PHE A 7 24.31 -48.84 11.39
N GLU A 8 25.01 -47.93 12.07
CA GLU A 8 24.50 -47.28 13.26
C GLU A 8 23.27 -46.47 12.83
N ASP A 9 22.09 -46.93 13.24
CA ASP A 9 20.85 -46.16 13.17
C ASP A 9 20.99 -44.97 14.12
N GLU A 10 21.44 -43.82 13.59
CA GLU A 10 21.33 -42.55 14.28
C GLU A 10 19.84 -42.23 14.45
N GLU A 11 19.38 -42.29 15.70
CA GLU A 11 18.11 -41.73 16.13
C GLU A 11 18.10 -40.24 15.79
N TYR A 12 17.42 -39.88 14.70
CA TYR A 12 16.97 -38.51 14.46
C TYR A 12 15.94 -38.17 15.53
N SER A 13 16.42 -37.59 16.63
CA SER A 13 15.58 -36.82 17.54
C SER A 13 15.13 -35.57 16.79
N ASP A 14 13.94 -35.62 16.20
CA ASP A 14 13.19 -34.44 15.77
C ASP A 14 12.72 -33.69 17.04
N GLU A 15 13.68 -33.07 17.75
CA GLU A 15 13.44 -32.02 18.72
C GLU A 15 13.97 -30.71 18.13
N ASP A 16 13.10 -30.04 17.37
CA ASP A 16 12.87 -28.59 17.52
C ASP A 16 11.72 -28.22 16.56
N GLY A 17 10.54 -28.75 16.88
CA GLY A 17 9.31 -28.03 16.63
C GLY A 17 9.29 -26.82 17.55
N GLY A 18 10.09 -25.82 17.22
CA GLY A 18 9.98 -24.50 17.79
C GLY A 18 8.62 -23.96 17.40
N ASP A 19 7.65 -24.13 18.29
CA ASP A 19 6.52 -23.23 18.40
C ASP A 19 7.14 -21.83 18.56
N GLU A 20 7.34 -21.13 17.45
CA GLU A 20 7.60 -19.70 17.48
C GLU A 20 6.36 -19.08 18.13
N GLU A 21 6.44 -18.86 19.45
CA GLU A 21 5.50 -18.02 20.14
C GLU A 21 5.46 -16.70 19.36
N PRO A 22 4.29 -16.28 18.83
CA PRO A 22 4.20 -15.01 18.14
C PRO A 22 4.72 -13.93 19.08
N SER A 23 5.82 -13.28 18.69
CA SER A 23 6.43 -12.18 19.43
C SER A 23 5.33 -11.19 19.80
N PRO A 24 5.12 -10.89 21.09
CA PRO A 24 3.83 -10.39 21.54
C PRO A 24 3.43 -9.00 21.01
N HIS A 25 4.29 -8.27 20.27
CA HIS A 25 3.97 -6.91 19.84
C HIS A 25 4.68 -6.46 18.55
N GLU A 26 4.76 -7.28 17.51
CA GLU A 26 5.11 -6.77 16.18
C GLU A 26 3.86 -6.15 15.53
N VAL A 27 3.98 -4.93 15.01
CA VAL A 27 2.90 -4.34 14.21
C VAL A 27 2.91 -5.08 12.89
N SER A 28 1.89 -5.90 12.62
CA SER A 28 1.71 -6.50 11.31
C SER A 28 1.28 -5.39 10.34
N PHE A 29 2.19 -4.98 9.48
CA PHE A 29 1.81 -4.24 8.26
C PHE A 29 1.12 -5.23 7.31
N ASP A 30 0.16 -4.77 6.51
CA ASP A 30 -0.70 -5.62 5.66
C ASP A 30 0.12 -6.71 4.94
N GLU A 31 -0.31 -7.97 5.09
CA GLU A 31 0.34 -9.15 4.49
C GLU A 31 -0.02 -9.32 3.01
N GLU A 32 -1.03 -8.60 2.54
CA GLU A 32 -1.54 -8.70 1.18
C GLU A 32 -1.06 -7.53 0.30
N THR A 33 -0.75 -7.91 -0.93
CA THR A 33 -0.35 -7.04 -2.03
C THR A 33 -1.51 -6.14 -2.46
N GLU A 34 -1.39 -4.81 -2.28
CA GLU A 34 -2.47 -3.89 -2.65
C GLU A 34 -2.01 -2.50 -3.13
N GLY A 35 -2.85 -1.87 -3.95
CA GLY A 35 -2.84 -0.43 -4.12
C GLY A 35 -3.80 0.22 -3.12
N VAL A 36 -3.35 1.26 -2.43
CA VAL A 36 -4.15 1.96 -1.40
C VAL A 36 -4.23 3.44 -1.71
N LEU A 37 -5.43 4.01 -1.65
CA LEU A 37 -5.67 5.45 -1.65
C LEU A 37 -5.76 5.95 -0.21
N VAL A 38 -4.93 6.90 0.16
CA VAL A 38 -4.86 7.46 1.52
C VAL A 38 -5.02 8.97 1.46
N ALA A 39 -6.02 9.50 2.16
CA ALA A 39 -6.16 10.93 2.38
C ALA A 39 -5.51 11.34 3.70
N GLY A 40 -4.42 12.09 3.64
CA GLY A 40 -3.62 12.35 4.83
C GLY A 40 -2.37 13.16 4.54
N LYS A 41 -1.41 13.06 5.47
CA LYS A 41 -0.06 13.61 5.31
C LYS A 41 0.89 12.48 4.92
N ARG A 42 1.96 12.81 4.19
CA ARG A 42 3.04 11.89 3.88
C ARG A 42 4.40 12.39 4.35
N PHE A 43 5.32 11.48 4.61
CA PHE A 43 6.74 11.76 4.81
C PHE A 43 7.56 10.55 4.37
N SER A 44 8.86 10.73 4.11
CA SER A 44 9.76 9.59 3.88
C SER A 44 10.29 9.07 5.22
N ALA A 45 10.19 7.76 5.45
CA ALA A 45 10.78 7.09 6.61
C ALA A 45 12.21 6.58 6.34
N SER A 46 12.86 7.07 5.27
CA SER A 46 14.23 6.67 4.91
C SER A 46 15.21 6.97 6.03
N GLY A 47 15.67 5.91 6.72
CA GLY A 47 16.60 6.02 7.85
C GLY A 47 15.99 5.66 9.20
N MET A 48 14.68 5.46 9.28
CA MET A 48 14.04 4.76 10.39
C MET A 48 14.25 3.25 10.26
N THR A 49 14.34 2.53 11.38
CA THR A 49 14.28 1.07 11.36
C THR A 49 12.83 0.58 11.28
N ARG A 50 12.60 -0.65 10.80
CA ARG A 50 11.26 -1.26 10.79
C ARG A 50 10.62 -1.25 12.19
N LYS A 51 11.42 -1.51 13.23
CA LYS A 51 10.98 -1.42 14.62
C LYS A 51 10.55 -0.01 15.02
N GLN A 52 11.31 1.02 14.66
CA GLN A 52 10.94 2.42 14.93
C GLN A 52 9.64 2.80 14.22
N LEU A 53 9.45 2.32 12.99
CA LEU A 53 8.21 2.53 12.24
C LEU A 53 7.02 1.83 12.93
N GLY A 54 7.19 0.60 13.43
CA GLY A 54 6.17 -0.09 14.23
C GLY A 54 5.85 0.59 15.57
N GLU A 55 6.85 1.17 16.24
CA GLU A 55 6.62 2.00 17.44
C GLU A 55 5.84 3.28 17.10
N PHE A 56 6.13 3.89 15.94
CA PHE A 56 5.40 5.04 15.44
C PHE A 56 3.96 4.70 15.07
N ALA A 57 3.71 3.54 14.45
CA ALA A 57 2.36 3.04 14.16
C ALA A 57 1.49 2.96 15.43
N LYS A 58 2.01 2.36 16.50
CA LYS A 58 1.32 2.29 17.81
C LYS A 58 1.04 3.68 18.39
N HIS A 59 1.94 4.64 18.17
CA HIS A 59 1.72 6.02 18.58
C HIS A 59 0.56 6.67 17.81
N VAL A 60 0.50 6.47 16.49
CA VAL A 60 -0.62 6.95 15.65
C VAL A 60 -1.95 6.38 16.15
N GLU A 61 -2.01 5.06 16.41
CA GLU A 61 -3.21 4.41 16.96
C GLU A 61 -3.64 4.99 18.31
N ALA A 62 -2.68 5.25 19.21
CA ALA A 62 -2.96 5.83 20.52
C ALA A 62 -3.52 7.26 20.40
N VAL A 63 -2.97 8.07 19.48
CA VAL A 63 -3.48 9.43 19.22
C VAL A 63 -4.87 9.39 18.57
N ALA A 64 -5.08 8.49 17.62
CA ALA A 64 -6.38 8.26 16.96
C ALA A 64 -7.46 7.88 17.99
N ALA A 65 -7.18 6.90 18.85
CA ALA A 65 -8.09 6.44 19.89
C ALA A 65 -8.42 7.54 20.92
N LYS A 66 -7.42 8.33 21.33
CA LYS A 66 -7.59 9.42 22.30
C LYS A 66 -8.39 10.60 21.74
N SER A 67 -8.18 10.91 20.47
CA SER A 67 -8.82 12.05 19.79
C SER A 67 -10.19 11.71 19.20
N GLY A 68 -10.48 10.41 19.00
CA GLY A 68 -11.72 9.94 18.38
C GLY A 68 -11.73 10.07 16.86
N HIS A 69 -10.57 10.27 16.23
CA HIS A 69 -10.41 10.31 14.77
C HIS A 69 -9.88 8.97 14.26
N ALA A 70 -10.46 8.47 13.16
CA ALA A 70 -10.08 7.21 12.54
C ALA A 70 -8.87 7.36 11.60
N VAL A 71 -7.73 7.80 12.15
CA VAL A 71 -6.48 7.95 11.38
C VAL A 71 -5.64 6.67 11.52
N THR A 72 -5.09 6.20 10.40
CA THR A 72 -4.22 5.03 10.31
C THR A 72 -2.87 5.39 9.67
N ILE A 73 -1.92 4.48 9.74
CA ILE A 73 -0.63 4.50 9.05
C ILE A 73 -0.66 3.52 7.88
N VAL A 74 -0.19 3.96 6.72
CA VAL A 74 0.01 3.14 5.53
C VAL A 74 1.41 3.41 5.01
N ALA A 75 2.30 2.44 5.15
CA ALA A 75 3.68 2.51 4.67
C ALA A 75 3.79 1.79 3.33
N SER A 76 4.48 2.38 2.36
CA SER A 76 4.71 1.73 1.07
C SER A 76 5.69 0.55 1.17
N GLY A 77 5.64 -0.31 0.16
CA GLY A 77 6.59 -1.39 -0.05
C GLY A 77 6.39 -2.61 0.82
N ASP A 78 7.38 -3.50 0.79
CA ASP A 78 7.34 -4.78 1.50
C ASP A 78 7.82 -4.63 2.95
N LEU A 79 6.85 -4.54 3.87
CA LEU A 79 7.05 -4.62 5.32
C LEU A 79 6.47 -5.90 5.92
N THR A 80 6.29 -6.93 5.10
CA THR A 80 5.80 -8.26 5.50
C THR A 80 6.91 -9.08 6.16
N ASP A 81 6.68 -10.37 6.42
CA ASP A 81 7.68 -11.29 6.95
C ASP A 81 8.86 -11.53 5.98
N THR A 82 8.66 -11.32 4.67
CA THR A 82 9.73 -11.34 3.67
C THR A 82 10.51 -10.03 3.55
N GLY A 83 10.01 -8.96 4.19
CA GLY A 83 10.61 -7.63 4.18
C GLY A 83 11.84 -7.48 5.10
N PRO A 84 12.32 -6.23 5.32
CA PRO A 84 13.48 -5.95 6.16
C PRO A 84 13.33 -6.48 7.59
N ALA A 85 14.44 -6.90 8.23
CA ALA A 85 14.39 -7.32 9.64
C ALA A 85 14.05 -6.13 10.56
N PRO A 86 13.60 -6.35 11.81
CA PRO A 86 13.19 -5.26 12.72
C PRO A 86 14.22 -4.14 12.91
N ASP A 87 15.51 -4.48 12.92
CA ASP A 87 16.61 -3.51 13.11
C ASP A 87 17.16 -2.95 11.78
N ASP A 88 16.67 -3.42 10.64
CA ASP A 88 17.06 -2.90 9.33
C ASP A 88 16.36 -1.56 9.05
N THR A 89 17.09 -0.66 8.39
CA THR A 89 16.52 0.61 7.92
C THR A 89 15.54 0.36 6.80
N VAL A 90 14.35 0.95 6.90
CA VAL A 90 13.38 0.99 5.81
C VAL A 90 13.68 2.19 4.90
N TYR A 91 13.40 2.02 3.62
CA TYR A 91 13.45 3.07 2.61
C TYR A 91 12.08 3.09 1.98
N THR A 92 11.18 3.90 2.54
CA THR A 92 9.78 3.91 2.14
C THR A 92 9.12 5.27 2.41
N GLU A 93 8.09 5.60 1.63
CA GLU A 93 7.13 6.64 1.98
C GLU A 93 6.06 6.13 2.97
N VAL A 94 5.69 6.98 3.93
CA VAL A 94 4.69 6.68 4.95
C VAL A 94 3.57 7.71 4.87
N HIS A 95 2.34 7.22 4.87
CA HIS A 95 1.12 8.01 4.78
C HIS A 95 0.33 7.84 6.08
N ILE A 96 -0.02 8.96 6.72
CA ILE A 96 -0.87 8.95 7.91
C ILE A 96 -2.18 9.64 7.56
N GLY A 97 -3.28 8.91 7.60
CA GLY A 97 -4.53 9.40 7.04
C GLY A 97 -5.72 8.47 7.19
N LEU A 98 -6.73 8.71 6.36
CA LEU A 98 -7.92 7.87 6.22
C LEU A 98 -7.87 7.18 4.86
N GLU A 99 -8.20 5.89 4.81
CA GLU A 99 -8.28 5.14 3.57
C GLU A 99 -9.48 5.58 2.71
N GLY A 100 -9.21 5.93 1.45
CA GLY A 100 -10.19 6.26 0.42
C GLY A 100 -10.59 5.08 -0.47
N GLY A 101 -9.82 4.00 -0.43
CA GLY A 101 -10.06 2.75 -1.17
C GLY A 101 -8.80 1.88 -1.20
N ARG A 102 -8.97 0.56 -1.25
CA ARG A 102 -7.90 -0.44 -1.36
C ARG A 102 -8.31 -1.56 -2.31
N GLY A 103 -7.33 -2.23 -2.91
CA GLY A 103 -7.56 -3.46 -3.68
C GLY A 103 -6.51 -3.68 -4.76
N GLY A 104 -6.89 -4.47 -5.77
CA GLY A 104 -6.01 -4.82 -6.88
C GLY A 104 -5.34 -6.19 -6.77
N THR A 105 -5.46 -6.87 -5.61
CA THR A 105 -4.86 -8.16 -5.26
C THR A 105 -5.31 -9.29 -6.20
N ASP A 106 -6.62 -9.52 -6.27
CA ASP A 106 -7.22 -10.63 -7.03
C ASP A 106 -7.70 -10.24 -8.44
N GLY A 107 -7.45 -8.99 -8.84
CA GLY A 107 -7.94 -8.41 -10.09
C GLY A 107 -8.20 -6.90 -9.97
N PRO A 108 -8.62 -6.23 -11.05
CA PRO A 108 -8.95 -4.81 -11.00
C PRO A 108 -10.12 -4.54 -10.05
N GLU A 109 -9.87 -3.77 -8.99
CA GLU A 109 -10.90 -3.43 -8.01
C GLU A 109 -11.50 -2.05 -8.31
N THR A 110 -12.83 -1.95 -8.35
CA THR A 110 -13.50 -0.66 -8.62
C THR A 110 -13.52 0.21 -7.37
N ILE A 111 -13.05 1.45 -7.46
CA ILE A 111 -13.12 2.41 -6.35
C ILE A 111 -14.10 3.55 -6.61
N SER A 112 -14.75 4.01 -5.54
CA SER A 112 -15.71 5.12 -5.60
C SER A 112 -15.01 6.46 -5.41
N ARG A 113 -15.03 7.28 -6.46
CA ARG A 113 -14.51 8.66 -6.43
C ARG A 113 -15.13 9.48 -5.31
N ASP A 114 -16.45 9.42 -5.14
CA ASP A 114 -17.18 10.22 -4.14
C ASP A 114 -16.78 9.81 -2.71
N VAL A 115 -16.53 8.52 -2.47
CA VAL A 115 -16.02 8.04 -1.18
C VAL A 115 -14.62 8.58 -0.93
N ALA A 116 -13.72 8.49 -1.92
CA ALA A 116 -12.36 9.00 -1.79
C ALA A 116 -12.32 10.51 -1.52
N LEU A 117 -13.16 11.30 -2.21
CA LEU A 117 -13.27 12.75 -1.97
C LEU A 117 -13.86 13.07 -0.59
N HIS A 118 -14.87 12.32 -0.13
CA HIS A 118 -15.43 12.49 1.21
C HIS A 118 -14.41 12.16 2.31
N VAL A 119 -13.58 11.14 2.09
CA VAL A 119 -12.45 10.81 2.98
C VAL A 119 -11.43 11.95 3.01
N LEU A 120 -11.12 12.56 1.86
CA LEU A 120 -10.25 13.74 1.81
C LEU A 120 -10.80 14.94 2.58
N GLU A 121 -12.10 15.21 2.47
CA GLU A 121 -12.75 16.26 3.26
C GLU A 121 -12.67 15.98 4.76
N LYS A 122 -12.89 14.72 5.18
CA LYS A 122 -12.73 14.30 6.57
C LYS A 122 -11.29 14.46 7.07
N ALA A 123 -10.31 14.07 6.27
CA ALA A 123 -8.90 14.21 6.62
C ALA A 123 -8.52 15.68 6.82
N LYS A 124 -8.99 16.57 5.92
CA LYS A 124 -8.79 18.03 6.04
C LYS A 124 -9.49 18.65 7.24
N ALA A 125 -10.52 17.99 7.78
CA ALA A 125 -11.25 18.42 8.97
C ALA A 125 -10.63 17.90 10.29
N VAL A 126 -9.61 17.03 10.23
CA VAL A 126 -8.87 16.61 11.43
C VAL A 126 -8.13 17.83 12.01
N PRO A 127 -8.28 18.13 13.31
CA PRO A 127 -7.66 19.31 13.92
C PRO A 127 -6.13 19.28 13.87
N ASP A 128 -5.51 20.46 13.73
CA ASP A 128 -4.05 20.62 13.67
C ASP A 128 -3.36 20.04 14.91
N GLU A 129 -3.98 20.12 16.09
CA GLU A 129 -3.42 19.52 17.31
C GLU A 129 -3.30 17.99 17.26
N VAL A 130 -4.14 17.31 16.49
CA VAL A 130 -4.07 15.85 16.30
C VAL A 130 -2.89 15.52 15.39
N TRP A 131 -2.72 16.25 14.29
CA TRP A 131 -1.56 16.11 13.41
C TRP A 131 -0.24 16.46 14.13
N ALA A 132 -0.25 17.49 14.97
CA ALA A 132 0.91 17.86 15.77
C ALA A 132 1.27 16.77 16.78
N ALA A 133 0.28 16.16 17.43
CA ALA A 133 0.48 15.05 18.36
C ALA A 133 1.01 13.80 17.66
N ILE A 134 0.54 13.48 16.45
CA ILE A 134 1.09 12.38 15.64
C ILE A 134 2.58 12.63 15.37
N GLY A 135 2.93 13.81 14.86
CA GLY A 135 4.31 14.12 14.48
C GLY A 135 5.29 14.23 15.64
N GLU A 136 4.86 14.26 16.90
CA GLU A 136 5.75 14.52 18.07
C GLU A 136 6.85 13.47 18.27
N LYS A 137 6.66 12.27 17.71
CA LYS A 137 7.62 11.16 17.73
C LYS A 137 8.57 11.15 16.55
N LEU A 138 8.31 11.95 15.53
CA LEU A 138 9.24 12.13 14.42
C LEU A 138 10.35 13.09 14.85
N GLU A 139 11.56 12.82 14.38
CA GLU A 139 12.74 13.65 14.62
C GLU A 139 13.37 14.06 13.28
N GLY A 140 14.40 14.91 13.31
CA GLY A 140 15.22 15.21 12.14
C GLY A 140 14.43 15.56 10.87
N ARG A 141 14.73 14.85 9.78
CA ARG A 141 14.16 15.12 8.45
C ARG A 141 12.71 14.69 8.34
N GLU A 142 12.34 13.62 9.02
CA GLU A 142 11.00 13.08 9.08
C GLU A 142 10.05 14.10 9.71
N ARG A 143 10.52 14.76 10.79
CA ARG A 143 9.78 15.83 11.45
C ARG A 143 9.62 17.07 10.56
N GLU A 144 10.70 17.49 9.92
CA GLU A 144 10.68 18.63 8.98
C GLU A 144 9.69 18.38 7.84
N ALA A 145 9.76 17.21 7.20
CA ALA A 145 8.84 16.81 6.14
C ALA A 145 7.38 16.74 6.62
N TRP A 146 7.14 16.20 7.81
CA TRP A 146 5.80 16.12 8.41
C TRP A 146 5.16 17.50 8.68
N ASP A 147 5.95 18.43 9.22
CA ASP A 147 5.49 19.78 9.56
C ASP A 147 5.16 20.58 8.28
N GLU A 148 5.89 20.34 7.18
CA GLU A 148 5.63 20.94 5.87
C GLU A 148 4.52 20.25 5.07
N ALA A 149 4.19 18.99 5.38
CA ALA A 149 3.23 18.20 4.62
C ALA A 149 1.80 18.75 4.74
N SER A 150 1.15 18.92 3.59
CA SER A 150 -0.28 19.21 3.47
C SER A 150 -1.12 17.93 3.49
N VAL A 151 -2.40 18.07 3.83
CA VAL A 151 -3.36 16.97 3.67
C VAL A 151 -3.82 16.89 2.21
N SER A 152 -3.45 15.80 1.55
CA SER A 152 -3.78 15.49 0.15
C SER A 152 -4.22 14.03 0.00
N MET A 153 -4.59 13.62 -1.22
CA MET A 153 -4.86 12.22 -1.57
C MET A 153 -3.62 11.62 -2.19
N TYR A 154 -3.15 10.50 -1.66
CA TYR A 154 -1.99 9.76 -2.15
C TYR A 154 -2.40 8.36 -2.58
N PHE A 155 -1.79 7.87 -3.65
CA PHE A 155 -1.87 6.47 -4.05
C PHE A 155 -0.55 5.81 -3.75
N THR A 156 -0.59 4.68 -3.06
CA THR A 156 0.58 3.98 -2.53
C THR A 156 0.50 2.49 -2.82
N CYS A 157 1.67 1.86 -2.97
CA CYS A 157 1.82 0.43 -3.18
C CYS A 157 2.21 -0.23 -1.85
N VAL A 158 1.49 -1.26 -1.39
CA VAL A 158 1.72 -1.95 -0.10
C VAL A 158 1.90 -3.45 -0.33
N GLY A 159 2.75 -4.08 0.49
CA GLY A 159 3.01 -5.52 0.45
C GLY A 159 4.16 -5.90 -0.49
N PRO A 160 4.35 -7.20 -0.80
CA PRO A 160 5.44 -7.71 -1.65
C PRO A 160 5.26 -7.38 -3.15
N LEU A 161 4.53 -6.31 -3.45
CA LEU A 161 4.22 -5.85 -4.80
C LEU A 161 5.43 -5.29 -5.56
N THR A 162 5.47 -5.52 -6.87
CA THR A 162 6.31 -4.69 -7.75
C THR A 162 5.68 -3.32 -7.95
N ALA A 163 4.36 -3.25 -8.19
CA ALA A 163 3.69 -2.01 -8.62
C ALA A 163 2.18 -1.98 -8.41
N ALA A 164 1.61 -0.78 -8.33
CA ALA A 164 0.17 -0.54 -8.38
C ALA A 164 -0.18 0.56 -9.40
N THR A 165 -1.34 0.44 -10.04
CA THR A 165 -1.87 1.39 -11.01
C THR A 165 -3.26 1.84 -10.59
N LEU A 166 -3.47 3.16 -10.54
CA LEU A 166 -4.82 3.73 -10.53
C LEU A 166 -5.21 4.01 -11.98
N ALA A 167 -6.25 3.34 -12.46
CA ALA A 167 -6.76 3.47 -13.82
C ALA A 167 -8.13 4.15 -13.83
N PHE A 168 -8.46 4.82 -14.93
CA PHE A 168 -9.79 5.34 -15.23
C PHE A 168 -10.27 4.73 -16.55
N GLY A 169 -11.29 3.89 -16.50
CA GLY A 169 -11.55 2.98 -17.62
C GLY A 169 -12.84 2.17 -17.52
N VAL A 170 -12.84 1.06 -18.25
CA VAL A 170 -13.84 0.00 -18.23
C VAL A 170 -13.15 -1.36 -18.08
N LEU A 171 -13.81 -2.32 -17.46
CA LEU A 171 -13.33 -3.71 -17.42
C LEU A 171 -13.40 -4.34 -18.82
N GLY A 172 -12.45 -5.20 -19.13
CA GLY A 172 -12.43 -5.97 -20.38
C GLY A 172 -11.25 -6.93 -20.42
N THR A 173 -11.03 -7.54 -21.59
CA THR A 173 -9.90 -8.44 -21.85
C THR A 173 -8.98 -7.85 -22.92
N GLU A 174 -7.75 -8.35 -23.05
CA GLU A 174 -6.77 -7.83 -24.02
C GLU A 174 -7.22 -8.03 -25.47
N ASP A 175 -7.86 -9.17 -25.75
CA ASP A 175 -8.41 -9.51 -27.07
C ASP A 175 -9.72 -8.77 -27.40
N GLY A 176 -10.32 -8.10 -26.41
CA GLY A 176 -11.56 -7.34 -26.57
C GLY A 176 -11.34 -5.95 -27.15
N GLU A 177 -12.37 -5.39 -27.79
CA GLU A 177 -12.37 -3.97 -28.15
C GLU A 177 -12.61 -3.11 -26.89
N GLY A 178 -11.82 -2.04 -26.70
CA GLY A 178 -11.96 -1.14 -25.57
C GLY A 178 -11.35 0.25 -25.79
N PRO A 179 -11.69 1.24 -24.96
CA PRO A 179 -11.17 2.59 -25.08
C PRO A 179 -9.77 2.71 -24.44
N GLY A 180 -8.88 3.48 -25.06
CA GLY A 180 -7.58 3.82 -24.47
C GLY A 180 -6.57 2.66 -24.49
N LYS A 181 -5.81 2.51 -23.41
CA LYS A 181 -4.77 1.48 -23.26
C LYS A 181 -5.25 0.38 -22.32
N TYR A 182 -4.97 -0.88 -22.67
CA TYR A 182 -5.18 -2.00 -21.77
C TYR A 182 -4.13 -2.07 -20.65
N MET A 183 -4.58 -2.30 -19.42
CA MET A 183 -3.77 -2.40 -18.20
C MET A 183 -4.14 -3.68 -17.46
N ARG A 184 -3.13 -4.42 -17.00
CA ARG A 184 -3.26 -5.70 -16.30
C ARG A 184 -2.49 -5.67 -14.98
N GLY A 185 -2.95 -6.46 -14.01
CA GLY A 185 -2.42 -6.44 -12.65
C GLY A 185 -1.70 -7.72 -12.27
N VAL A 186 -2.46 -8.81 -12.19
CA VAL A 186 -2.21 -9.85 -11.19
C VAL A 186 -0.92 -10.67 -11.41
N ASN A 187 -0.43 -10.88 -12.64
CA ASN A 187 0.78 -11.70 -12.86
C ASN A 187 1.50 -11.39 -14.20
N MET A 188 2.81 -11.65 -14.31
CA MET A 188 3.50 -11.74 -15.61
C MET A 188 3.02 -12.93 -16.46
N GLU A 189 2.53 -13.99 -15.81
CA GLU A 189 1.94 -15.18 -16.43
C GLU A 189 0.46 -15.04 -16.77
N GLN A 190 -0.14 -13.88 -16.46
CA GLN A 190 -1.55 -13.61 -16.70
C GLN A 190 -1.91 -13.84 -18.18
N GLU A 191 -2.90 -14.69 -18.44
CA GLU A 191 -3.31 -15.00 -19.82
C GLU A 191 -4.09 -13.83 -20.44
N ALA A 192 -3.99 -13.66 -21.77
CA ALA A 192 -4.62 -12.54 -22.51
C ALA A 192 -6.16 -12.46 -22.36
N HIS A 193 -6.79 -13.56 -21.93
CA HIS A 193 -8.23 -13.66 -21.75
C HIS A 193 -8.71 -13.28 -20.33
N GLU A 194 -7.79 -13.00 -19.40
CA GLU A 194 -8.12 -12.58 -18.04
C GLU A 194 -8.51 -11.09 -17.98
N GLU A 195 -9.35 -10.74 -16.99
CA GLU A 195 -9.94 -9.41 -16.85
C GLU A 195 -8.90 -8.35 -16.43
N GLY A 196 -8.94 -7.21 -17.12
CA GLY A 196 -8.10 -6.04 -16.90
C GLY A 196 -8.91 -4.76 -17.14
N VAL A 197 -8.22 -3.63 -17.36
CA VAL A 197 -8.86 -2.33 -17.58
C VAL A 197 -8.42 -1.71 -18.89
N TRP A 198 -9.38 -1.40 -19.74
CA TRP A 198 -9.19 -0.50 -20.88
C TRP A 198 -9.43 0.94 -20.43
N GLY A 199 -8.40 1.79 -20.49
CA GLY A 199 -8.60 3.20 -20.24
C GLY A 199 -7.35 4.07 -20.13
N LEU A 200 -7.44 5.07 -19.27
CA LEU A 200 -6.38 6.02 -18.96
C LEU A 200 -5.67 5.60 -17.68
N LYS A 201 -4.35 5.70 -17.70
CA LYS A 201 -3.53 5.56 -16.50
C LYS A 201 -3.58 6.87 -15.72
N VAL A 202 -4.14 6.87 -14.52
CA VAL A 202 -4.19 8.05 -13.65
C VAL A 202 -2.84 8.25 -12.95
N THR A 203 -2.32 7.19 -12.33
CA THR A 203 -0.98 7.15 -11.74
C THR A 203 -0.48 5.71 -11.72
N TYR A 204 0.83 5.55 -11.53
CA TYR A 204 1.52 4.28 -11.39
C TYR A 204 2.64 4.45 -10.36
N VAL A 205 2.65 3.56 -9.37
CA VAL A 205 3.63 3.51 -8.29
C VAL A 205 4.26 2.14 -8.25
N GLN A 206 5.51 2.05 -7.80
CA GLN A 206 6.28 0.82 -7.74
C GLN A 206 7.29 0.85 -6.61
N TYR A 207 7.73 -0.33 -6.18
CA TYR A 207 8.64 -0.51 -5.05
C TYR A 207 9.94 0.29 -5.18
N GLU A 208 10.52 0.39 -6.38
CA GLU A 208 11.82 1.05 -6.56
C GLU A 208 11.77 2.57 -6.62
N SER A 209 10.63 3.15 -7.04
CA SER A 209 10.32 4.60 -7.17
C SER A 209 9.47 4.85 -8.43
N PRO A 210 8.44 5.71 -8.36
CA PRO A 210 7.92 6.34 -7.14
C PRO A 210 7.09 5.34 -6.31
N GLU A 211 7.30 5.31 -4.99
CA GLU A 211 6.58 4.40 -4.07
C GLU A 211 5.16 4.88 -3.78
N SER A 212 4.96 6.20 -3.83
CA SER A 212 3.66 6.83 -3.82
C SER A 212 3.59 8.06 -4.72
N GLU A 213 2.38 8.45 -5.10
CA GLU A 213 2.11 9.69 -5.82
C GLU A 213 0.87 10.41 -5.29
N GLU A 214 0.88 11.74 -5.33
CA GLU A 214 -0.31 12.54 -5.08
C GLU A 214 -1.28 12.43 -6.27
N VAL A 215 -2.56 12.22 -5.97
CA VAL A 215 -3.61 12.02 -6.99
C VAL A 215 -4.70 13.07 -6.86
N ASP A 216 -4.98 13.77 -7.96
CA ASP A 216 -6.14 14.65 -8.06
C ASP A 216 -7.37 13.92 -8.61
N LEU A 217 -8.36 13.74 -7.73
CA LEU A 217 -9.69 13.19 -8.04
C LEU A 217 -10.76 14.28 -8.15
N GLY A 218 -10.41 15.56 -8.06
CA GLY A 218 -11.32 16.70 -8.14
C GLY A 218 -12.05 16.82 -9.48
N ASP A 219 -13.09 17.66 -9.53
CA ASP A 219 -14.00 17.75 -10.68
C ASP A 219 -13.27 18.06 -11.99
N ALA A 220 -12.34 19.02 -11.96
CA ALA A 220 -11.58 19.39 -13.16
C ALA A 220 -10.77 18.22 -13.74
N ALA A 221 -10.06 17.49 -12.88
CA ALA A 221 -9.27 16.33 -13.29
C ALA A 221 -10.16 15.15 -13.72
N HIS A 222 -11.34 14.99 -13.12
CA HIS A 222 -12.30 13.97 -13.53
C HIS A 222 -12.92 14.30 -14.89
N ASP A 223 -13.37 15.55 -15.09
CA ASP A 223 -13.97 16.02 -16.33
C ASP A 223 -13.00 15.91 -17.52
N GLU A 224 -11.70 16.11 -17.28
CA GLU A 224 -10.66 15.88 -18.30
C GLU A 224 -10.59 14.42 -18.73
N ARG A 225 -10.55 13.49 -17.77
CA ARG A 225 -10.51 12.04 -18.04
C ARG A 225 -11.78 11.56 -18.75
N VAL A 226 -12.93 12.08 -18.33
CA VAL A 226 -14.23 11.82 -18.97
C VAL A 226 -14.26 12.35 -20.40
N ARG A 227 -13.67 13.52 -20.67
CA ARG A 227 -13.58 14.07 -22.04
C ARG A 227 -12.70 13.22 -22.94
N GLU A 228 -11.64 12.65 -22.40
CA GLU A 228 -10.69 11.83 -23.14
C GLU A 228 -11.21 10.41 -23.41
N LEU A 229 -11.87 9.77 -22.43
CA LEU A 229 -12.32 8.39 -22.55
C LEU A 229 -13.80 8.22 -22.95
N GLY A 230 -14.67 9.15 -22.53
CA GLY A 230 -16.13 9.07 -22.66
C GLY A 230 -16.84 8.81 -21.32
N VAL A 231 -18.09 9.32 -21.19
CA VAL A 231 -18.93 9.22 -19.96
C VAL A 231 -19.49 7.82 -19.75
N GLU A 232 -19.92 7.17 -20.82
CA GLU A 232 -20.62 5.89 -20.70
C GLU A 232 -19.59 4.85 -20.26
N HIS A 233 -19.68 4.47 -18.98
CA HIS A 233 -18.96 3.37 -18.32
C HIS A 233 -17.62 3.67 -17.63
N ALA A 234 -17.10 4.90 -17.68
CA ALA A 234 -15.79 5.20 -17.09
C ALA A 234 -15.79 5.24 -15.55
N ARG A 235 -14.97 4.40 -14.90
CA ARG A 235 -14.81 4.29 -13.44
C ARG A 235 -13.34 4.26 -13.05
N TYR A 236 -13.05 4.50 -11.78
CA TYR A 236 -11.70 4.32 -11.25
C TYR A 236 -11.49 2.87 -10.81
N PHE A 237 -10.31 2.33 -11.13
CA PHE A 237 -9.90 0.99 -10.76
C PHE A 237 -8.52 1.02 -10.12
N ILE A 238 -8.32 0.23 -9.08
CA ILE A 238 -7.00 -0.10 -8.56
C ILE A 238 -6.59 -1.45 -9.12
N ILE A 239 -5.37 -1.50 -9.65
CA ILE A 239 -4.78 -2.69 -10.24
C ILE A 239 -3.43 -2.88 -9.57
N ALA A 240 -3.18 -4.03 -8.96
CA ALA A 240 -1.91 -4.34 -8.31
C ALA A 240 -1.15 -5.40 -9.12
N ARG A 241 0.19 -5.33 -9.11
CA ARG A 241 1.09 -6.23 -9.85
C ARG A 241 2.17 -6.85 -8.99
N TYR A 242 2.10 -8.16 -8.85
CA TYR A 242 3.11 -9.00 -8.20
C TYR A 242 4.40 -9.11 -9.02
N ASP A 243 5.51 -9.34 -8.31
CA ASP A 243 6.82 -9.64 -8.88
C ASP A 243 6.89 -11.08 -9.41
#